data_AF-A0A7S2M6M1-F1
#
_entry.id   AF-A0A7S2M6M1-F1
#
_cell.length_a   1.000
_cell.length_b   1.000
_cell.length_c   1.000
_cell.angle_alpha   90.00
_cell.angle_beta   90.00
_cell.angle_gamma   90.00
#
_symmetry.space_group_name_H-M   'P 1'
#
loop_
_entity.id
_entity.type
_entity.pdbx_description
1 polymer ?
#
loop_
_entity_poly.entity_id
_entity_poly.type
_entity_poly.pdbx_seq_one_letter_code
_entity_poly.pdbx_strand_id
1 'polypeptide(L)'
;AVLVLDPTSKQVSFIESGKGGLGKWNGTCKWRGVCVHAGLLYFCPFNASAVLVLDPTSKQVSFIETGKDGMCKWSGVCVHEGLLYFCPCADSTVLVLDPT
;
A
#
# COMPACT_ATOMS: atom_id res chain seq x y z
N ALA A 1 5.37 8.16 -5.66
CA ALA A 1 6.38 7.23 -6.18
C ALA A 1 6.89 6.30 -5.08
N VAL A 2 7.31 5.10 -5.44
CA VAL A 2 8.05 4.14 -4.61
C VAL A 2 9.53 4.28 -4.96
N LEU A 3 10.38 4.50 -3.96
CA LEU A 3 11.83 4.52 -4.12
C LEU A 3 12.35 3.08 -4.17
N VAL A 4 13.16 2.77 -5.18
CA VAL A 4 13.86 1.50 -5.31
C VAL A 4 15.35 1.79 -5.19
N LEU A 5 16.01 1.15 -4.22
CA LEU A 5 17.45 1.21 -4.02
C LEU A 5 18.06 -0.14 -4.42
N ASP A 6 19.02 -0.11 -5.35
CA ASP A 6 19.89 -1.25 -5.58
C ASP A 6 21.12 -1.13 -4.64
N PRO A 7 21.26 -2.00 -3.63
CA PRO A 7 22.37 -1.92 -2.68
C PRO A 7 23.73 -2.23 -3.33
N THR A 8 23.76 -2.96 -4.45
CA THR A 8 25.00 -3.36 -5.12
C THR A 8 25.56 -2.20 -5.93
N SER A 9 24.72 -1.60 -6.78
CA SER A 9 25.12 -0.47 -7.62
C SER A 9 25.03 0.89 -6.92
N LYS A 10 24.39 0.95 -5.74
CA LYS A 10 24.08 2.18 -4.99
C LYS A 10 23.24 3.19 -5.79
N GLN A 11 22.51 2.70 -6.80
CA GLN A 11 21.64 3.51 -7.62
C GLN A 11 20.23 3.54 -7.05
N VAL A 12 19.56 4.66 -7.28
CA VAL A 12 18.15 4.85 -6.93
C VAL A 12 17.31 4.99 -8.19
N SER A 13 16.11 4.45 -8.14
CA SER A 13 15.08 4.65 -9.18
C SER A 13 13.71 4.80 -8.53
N PHE A 14 12.74 5.26 -9.31
CA PHE A 14 11.39 5.53 -8.82
C PHE A 14 10.36 4.76 -9.66
N ILE A 15 9.38 4.19 -8.99
CA ILE A 15 8.18 3.62 -9.62
C ILE A 15 7.03 4.56 -9.32
N GLU A 16 6.36 5.06 -10.36
CA GLU A 16 5.22 5.93 -10.17
C GLU A 16 4.05 5.18 -9.52
N SER A 17 3.53 5.75 -8.44
CA SER A 17 2.49 5.10 -7.64
C SER A 17 1.09 5.28 -8.24
N GLY A 18 0.96 5.69 -9.50
CA GLY A 18 -0.30 5.79 -10.27
C GLY A 18 -1.33 6.83 -9.80
N LYS A 19 -1.41 7.17 -8.51
CA LYS A 19 -2.31 8.20 -7.94
C LYS A 19 -1.55 9.51 -7.68
N GLY A 20 -0.88 10.05 -8.70
CA GLY A 20 -0.23 11.36 -8.70
C GLY A 20 -1.16 12.44 -9.26
N GLY A 21 -2.09 12.94 -8.45
CA GLY A 21 -3.07 13.94 -8.89
C GLY A 21 -4.19 14.12 -7.88
N LEU A 22 -4.71 15.35 -7.80
CA LEU A 22 -5.58 15.90 -6.77
C LEU A 22 -6.96 15.19 -6.72
N GLY A 23 -7.23 14.42 -5.66
CA GLY A 23 -8.52 13.75 -5.45
C GLY A 23 -8.83 13.48 -3.97
N LYS A 24 -9.89 14.15 -3.49
CA LYS A 24 -10.61 14.21 -2.19
C LYS A 24 -9.89 14.16 -0.84
N TRP A 25 -8.72 13.52 -0.72
CA TRP A 25 -7.90 13.58 0.50
C TRP A 25 -6.48 13.96 0.10
N ASN A 26 -6.26 15.26 0.09
CA ASN A 26 -5.01 16.01 0.01
C ASN A 26 -4.01 15.71 1.15
N GLY A 27 -4.17 14.59 1.85
CA GLY A 27 -3.36 14.23 3.00
C GLY A 27 -1.93 13.87 2.60
N THR A 28 -0.97 14.48 3.27
CA THR A 28 0.38 13.94 3.41
C THR A 28 0.25 12.53 4.02
N CYS A 29 0.99 11.53 3.52
CA CYS A 29 0.92 10.11 3.94
C CYS A 29 -0.27 9.28 3.41
N LYS A 30 -0.35 9.01 2.10
CA LYS A 30 -1.38 8.11 1.52
C LYS A 30 -1.30 6.67 2.04
N TRP A 31 -0.10 6.12 2.05
CA TRP A 31 0.16 4.75 2.51
C TRP A 31 1.15 4.74 3.68
N ARG A 32 1.05 3.75 4.58
CA ARG A 32 1.93 3.61 5.76
C ARG A 32 2.20 2.14 6.07
N GLY A 33 3.42 1.70 5.81
CA GLY A 33 3.81 0.30 5.93
C GLY A 33 3.51 -0.50 4.67
N VAL A 34 4.22 -1.62 4.54
CA VAL A 34 4.16 -2.51 3.39
C VAL A 34 4.42 -3.94 3.87
N CYS A 35 3.76 -4.92 3.25
CA CYS A 35 4.11 -6.33 3.40
C CYS A 35 4.32 -6.96 2.03
N VAL A 36 5.06 -8.08 2.02
CA VAL A 36 5.27 -8.89 0.83
C VAL A 36 4.42 -10.15 0.94
N HIS A 37 3.69 -10.48 -0.12
CA HIS A 37 2.97 -11.74 -0.25
C HIS A 37 3.00 -12.19 -1.71
N ALA A 38 3.30 -13.47 -1.97
CA ALA A 38 3.34 -14.05 -3.32
C ALA A 38 4.16 -13.22 -4.35
N GLY A 39 5.27 -12.60 -3.92
CA GLY A 39 6.13 -11.78 -4.80
C GLY A 39 5.63 -10.35 -5.07
N LEU A 40 4.45 -10.00 -4.56
CA LEU A 40 3.87 -8.65 -4.68
C LEU A 40 4.04 -7.87 -3.37
N LEU A 41 4.13 -6.53 -3.48
CA LEU A 41 4.14 -5.62 -2.34
C LEU A 41 2.77 -4.99 -2.15
N TYR A 42 2.24 -5.06 -0.93
CA TYR A 42 0.95 -4.50 -0.56
C TYR A 42 1.13 -3.38 0.45
N PHE A 43 0.68 -2.18 0.09
CA PHE A 43 0.89 -0.97 0.87
C PHE A 43 -0.39 -0.61 1.65
N CYS A 44 -0.23 -0.42 2.95
CA CYS A 44 -1.36 -0.17 3.84
C CYS A 44 -2.01 1.22 3.61
N PRO A 45 -3.33 1.29 3.37
CA PRO A 45 -4.02 2.51 2.97
C PRO A 45 -4.37 3.42 4.16
N PHE A 46 -3.38 4.15 4.67
CA PHE A 46 -3.55 5.06 5.81
C PHE A 46 -4.56 6.18 5.52
N ASN A 47 -4.32 6.98 4.48
CA ASN A 47 -5.25 8.00 3.98
C ASN A 47 -5.82 7.66 2.60
N ALA A 48 -5.30 6.63 1.92
CA ALA A 48 -5.78 6.18 0.62
C ALA A 48 -7.16 5.49 0.73
N SER A 49 -7.96 5.51 -0.34
CA SER A 49 -9.19 4.70 -0.47
C SER A 49 -8.89 3.23 -0.79
N ALA A 50 -7.66 2.93 -1.20
CA ALA A 50 -7.27 1.66 -1.78
C ALA A 50 -5.89 1.19 -1.31
N VAL A 51 -5.76 -0.12 -1.10
CA VAL A 51 -4.47 -0.80 -0.99
C VAL A 51 -3.74 -0.62 -2.32
N LEU A 52 -2.49 -0.17 -2.29
CA LEU A 52 -1.63 -0.17 -3.47
C LEU A 52 -0.92 -1.51 -3.54
N VAL A 53 -0.99 -2.14 -4.71
CA VAL A 53 -0.28 -3.38 -5.02
C VAL A 53 0.79 -3.08 -6.05
N LEU A 54 2.01 -3.53 -5.81
CA LEU A 54 3.15 -3.35 -6.71
C LEU A 54 3.76 -4.71 -7.03
N ASP A 55 3.84 -5.03 -8.31
CA ASP A 55 4.72 -6.07 -8.82
C ASP A 55 6.12 -5.48 -9.03
N PRO A 56 7.13 -5.89 -8.24
CA PRO A 56 8.48 -5.34 -8.34
C PRO A 56 9.22 -5.81 -9.61
N THR A 57 8.79 -6.91 -10.23
CA THR A 57 9.41 -7.48 -11.43
C THR A 57 8.97 -6.71 -12.67
N SER A 58 7.66 -6.55 -12.85
CA SER A 58 7.09 -5.81 -13.99
C SER A 58 7.00 -4.30 -13.74
N LYS A 59 7.20 -3.85 -12.50
CA LYS A 59 7.00 -2.47 -12.03
C LYS A 59 5.55 -1.98 -12.21
N GLN A 60 4.60 -2.90 -12.39
CA GLN A 60 3.18 -2.55 -12.52
C GLN A 60 2.57 -2.24 -11.16
N VAL A 61 1.75 -1.20 -11.13
CA VAL A 61 0.99 -0.77 -9.96
C VAL A 61 -0.49 -1.00 -10.22
N SER A 62 -1.16 -1.64 -9.27
CA SER A 62 -2.61 -1.81 -9.25
C SER A 62 -3.18 -1.42 -7.88
N PHE A 63 -4.51 -1.39 -7.77
CA PHE A 63 -5.21 -0.96 -6.57
C PHE A 63 -6.36 -1.89 -6.23
N ILE A 64 -6.55 -2.14 -4.94
CA ILE A 64 -7.70 -2.85 -4.40
C ILE A 64 -8.47 -1.86 -3.52
N GLU A 65 -9.65 -1.45 -3.97
CA GLU A 65 -10.47 -0.49 -3.24
C GLU A 65 -10.98 -1.11 -1.93
N THR A 66 -10.87 -0.36 -0.84
CA THR A 66 -11.24 -0.85 0.51
C THR A 66 -12.73 -0.68 0.81
N GLY A 67 -13.46 0.04 -0.03
CA GLY A 67 -14.82 0.48 0.25
C GLY A 67 -14.94 1.49 1.38
N LYS A 68 -13.80 2.01 1.90
CA LYS A 68 -13.78 2.89 3.07
C LYS A 68 -12.98 4.16 2.86
N ASP A 69 -13.68 5.28 2.99
CA ASP A 69 -13.09 6.62 3.04
C ASP A 69 -12.73 7.03 4.47
N GLY A 70 -11.89 8.06 4.60
CA GLY A 70 -11.45 8.60 5.88
C GLY A 70 -9.94 8.70 6.00
N MET A 71 -9.49 9.38 7.04
CA MET A 71 -8.09 9.62 7.34
C MET A 71 -7.58 8.69 8.44
N CYS A 72 -6.29 8.39 8.41
CA CYS A 72 -5.56 7.63 9.41
C CYS A 72 -6.18 6.25 9.70
N LYS A 73 -6.76 5.58 8.70
CA LYS A 73 -7.58 4.37 8.91
C LYS A 73 -6.76 3.22 9.47
N TRP A 74 -5.70 2.84 8.75
CA TRP A 74 -4.83 1.71 9.10
C TRP A 74 -3.35 2.09 8.98
N SER A 75 -2.51 1.63 9.92
CA SER A 75 -1.12 2.08 10.07
C SER A 75 -0.05 1.03 9.85
N GLY A 76 -0.44 -0.22 9.58
CA GLY A 76 0.47 -1.33 9.33
C GLY A 76 -0.25 -2.50 8.68
N VAL A 77 0.52 -3.43 8.14
CA VAL A 77 -0.01 -4.63 7.47
C VAL A 77 0.90 -5.83 7.74
N CYS A 78 0.32 -7.00 7.96
CA CYS A 78 1.02 -8.28 8.03
C CYS A 78 0.27 -9.36 7.26
N VAL A 79 0.93 -10.49 7.04
CA VAL A 79 0.35 -11.67 6.38
C VAL A 79 0.23 -12.78 7.42
N HIS A 80 -0.90 -13.48 7.44
CA HIS A 80 -1.10 -14.70 8.21
C HIS A 80 -2.01 -15.66 7.44
N GLU A 81 -1.56 -16.89 7.22
CA GLU A 81 -2.32 -17.94 6.52
C GLU A 81 -2.88 -17.50 5.14
N GLY A 82 -2.08 -16.75 4.38
CA GLY A 82 -2.47 -16.29 3.03
C GLY A 82 -3.33 -15.02 3.01
N LEU A 83 -3.84 -14.58 4.15
CA LEU A 83 -4.61 -13.34 4.28
C LEU A 83 -3.73 -12.19 4.75
N LEU A 84 -4.06 -10.98 4.28
CA LEU A 84 -3.42 -9.75 4.72
C LEU A 84 -4.30 -9.05 5.76
N TYR A 85 -3.70 -8.65 6.88
CA TYR A 85 -4.38 -7.97 7.98
C TYR A 85 -3.79 -6.58 8.17
N PHE A 86 -4.64 -5.56 8.12
CA PHE A 86 -4.25 -4.16 8.25
C PHE A 86 -4.66 -3.64 9.63
N CYS A 87 -3.66 -3.21 10.40
CA CYS A 87 -3.84 -2.78 11.80
C CYS A 87 -4.63 -1.45 11.85
N PRO A 88 -5.77 -1.39 12.57
CA PRO A 88 -6.54 -0.16 12.73
C PRO A 88 -5.72 0.91 13.46
N CYS A 89 -5.93 2.17 13.08
CA CYS A 89 -5.35 3.33 13.75
C CYS A 89 -6.45 4.26 14.27
N ALA A 90 -7.14 4.99 13.39
CA ALA A 90 -8.34 5.76 13.73
C ALA A 90 -9.63 5.00 13.38
N ASP A 91 -9.52 3.98 12.55
CA ASP A 91 -10.65 3.14 12.19
C ASP A 91 -11.00 2.16 13.32
N SER A 92 -12.29 1.85 13.50
CA SER A 92 -12.74 0.84 14.47
C SER A 92 -12.65 -0.60 13.98
N THR A 93 -12.25 -0.82 12.73
CA THR A 93 -12.24 -2.13 12.07
C THR A 93 -10.84 -2.52 11.58
N VAL A 94 -10.47 -3.79 11.78
CA VAL A 94 -9.32 -4.41 11.09
C VAL A 94 -9.75 -4.66 9.64
N LEU A 95 -8.96 -4.21 8.67
CA LEU A 95 -9.17 -4.60 7.27
C LEU A 95 -8.48 -5.95 7.03
N VAL A 96 -9.23 -6.90 6.46
CA VAL A 96 -8.73 -8.21 6.03
C VAL A 96 -8.87 -8.28 4.52
N LEU A 97 -7.80 -8.68 3.83
CA LEU A 97 -7.75 -8.82 2.39
C LEU A 97 -7.32 -10.25 2.04
N ASP A 98 -8.14 -10.90 1.23
CA ASP A 98 -7.76 -12.09 0.48
C ASP A 98 -7.15 -11.65 -0.86
N PRO A 99 -5.86 -11.94 -1.13
CA PRO A 99 -5.20 -11.56 -2.36
C PRO A 99 -5.36 -12.57 -3.51
N THR A 100 -6.11 -13.68 -3.32
CA THR A 100 -6.28 -14.76 -4.30
C THR A 100 -7.37 -14.52 -5.35
#